data_AF-A0A9E7GTZ5-F1
#
_entry.id   AF-A0A9E7GTZ5-F1
#
_cell.length_a   1.000
_cell.length_b   1.000
_cell.length_c   1.000
_cell.angle_alpha   90.00
_cell.angle_beta   90.00
_cell.angle_gamma   90.00
#
_symmetry.space_group_name_H-M   'P 1'
#
loop_
_entity.id
_entity.type
_entity.pdbx_description
1 polymer ?
#
loop_
_entity_poly.entity_id
_entity_poly.type
_entity_poly.pdbx_seq_one_letter_code
_entity_poly.pdbx_strand_id
1 'polypeptide(L)'
;MSVAFDGASCLSRHQSAWYRRKPSNHTPSPYLIRRLRRYEALHNTAAAECNYVVWVPSDGLGNRIISIASAFLYALLNDKVLLLHRTDDMGDLFCEPFPETSWVLPSDFPVRYSWVLEKDHGYGNLLKNKGQQLLRKFSWLLLRSNQYFAPAFFLVPELGIQIRLFRRAHFDSHSDYIIDCALTKRLLPNEEQHSEKLNHNMKAFAEIYLLSLSDALITSPFSTFGYVAQGLGGLRPWLLVRPKARKKVDIGSVAPYLRHCEDFPHGVRLFD
;
A
#
# COMPACT_ATOMS: atom_id res chain seq x y z
N MET A 1 9.92 -9.97 -13.99
CA MET A 1 9.32 -8.75 -14.56
C MET A 1 9.27 -8.86 -16.08
N SER A 2 8.57 -7.96 -16.80
CA SER A 2 8.64 -7.93 -18.27
C SER A 2 10.05 -7.52 -18.73
N VAL A 3 10.52 -8.08 -19.83
CA VAL A 3 11.82 -7.72 -20.45
C VAL A 3 11.72 -6.50 -21.36
N ALA A 4 10.50 -6.02 -21.64
CA ALA A 4 10.22 -4.89 -22.53
C ALA A 4 10.47 -3.51 -21.90
N PHE A 5 11.05 -3.44 -20.69
CA PHE A 5 11.40 -2.16 -20.07
C PHE A 5 12.82 -1.74 -20.48
N ASP A 6 12.98 -0.46 -20.80
CA ASP A 6 14.31 0.14 -20.88
C ASP A 6 14.97 0.19 -19.50
N GLY A 7 16.15 -0.42 -19.38
CA GLY A 7 16.89 -0.56 -18.13
C GLY A 7 17.41 0.76 -17.56
N ALA A 8 17.55 1.81 -18.38
CA ALA A 8 18.06 3.12 -17.94
C ALA A 8 16.97 4.01 -17.33
N SER A 9 15.73 3.92 -17.83
CA SER A 9 14.60 4.77 -17.38
C SER A 9 14.20 4.61 -15.91
N CYS A 10 14.37 3.43 -15.32
CA CYS A 10 14.00 3.16 -13.92
C CYS A 10 14.92 2.11 -13.29
N LEU A 11 16.02 2.58 -12.69
CA LEU A 11 17.07 1.74 -12.11
C LEU A 11 16.54 0.77 -11.03
N SER A 12 15.63 1.25 -10.17
CA SER A 12 15.08 0.46 -9.07
C SER A 12 14.36 -0.81 -9.53
N ARG A 13 13.83 -0.84 -10.77
CA ARG A 13 13.19 -2.02 -11.35
C ARG A 13 14.17 -3.19 -11.40
N HIS A 14 15.35 -3.01 -11.96
CA HIS A 14 16.30 -4.12 -12.15
C HIS A 14 17.29 -4.26 -11.00
N GLN A 15 17.63 -3.16 -10.33
CA GLN A 15 18.67 -3.14 -9.29
C GLN A 15 18.15 -3.38 -7.88
N SER A 16 16.81 -3.34 -7.65
CA SER A 16 16.23 -3.58 -6.32
C SER A 16 16.65 -4.92 -5.69
N ALA A 17 16.89 -5.93 -6.53
CA ALA A 17 17.34 -7.25 -6.07
C ALA A 17 18.72 -7.19 -5.39
N TRP A 18 19.59 -6.24 -5.75
CA TRP A 18 20.94 -6.11 -5.17
C TRP A 18 20.91 -5.58 -3.75
N TYR A 19 19.92 -4.78 -3.40
CA TYR A 19 19.76 -4.21 -2.05
C TYR A 19 19.04 -5.15 -1.09
N ARG A 20 18.33 -6.15 -1.63
CA ARG A 20 17.61 -7.14 -0.82
C ARG A 20 18.59 -8.22 -0.37
N ARG A 21 18.85 -8.29 0.94
CA ARG A 21 19.71 -9.33 1.53
C ARG A 21 19.24 -10.76 1.23
N LYS A 22 17.93 -10.97 1.12
CA LYS A 22 17.32 -12.27 0.86
C LYS A 22 16.31 -12.19 -0.28
N PRO A 23 16.29 -13.16 -1.20
CA PRO A 23 15.20 -13.28 -2.17
C PRO A 23 13.89 -13.56 -1.44
N SER A 24 12.77 -13.13 -2.04
CA SER A 24 11.45 -13.45 -1.49
C SER A 24 11.20 -14.96 -1.58
N ASN A 25 10.76 -15.55 -0.47
CA ASN A 25 10.28 -16.93 -0.44
C ASN A 25 8.91 -17.11 -1.12
N HIS A 26 8.27 -16.02 -1.56
CA HIS A 26 6.98 -16.03 -2.22
C HIS A 26 7.18 -15.96 -3.74
N THR A 27 7.15 -17.12 -4.40
CA THR A 27 7.20 -17.21 -5.86
C THR A 27 5.81 -17.02 -6.48
N PRO A 28 5.62 -16.09 -7.43
CA PRO A 28 4.34 -15.93 -8.13
C PRO A 28 3.93 -17.21 -8.85
N SER A 29 2.63 -17.54 -8.80
CA SER A 29 2.13 -18.72 -9.52
C SER A 29 2.17 -18.50 -11.03
N PRO A 30 2.30 -19.58 -11.84
CA PRO A 30 2.23 -19.46 -13.31
C PRO A 30 0.92 -18.82 -13.80
N TYR A 31 -0.18 -19.04 -13.08
CA TYR A 31 -1.46 -18.40 -13.37
C TYR A 31 -1.40 -16.87 -13.22
N LEU A 32 -0.82 -16.38 -12.11
CA LEU A 32 -0.67 -14.95 -11.87
C LEU A 32 0.24 -14.31 -12.92
N ILE A 33 1.36 -14.94 -13.27
CA ILE A 33 2.27 -14.45 -14.31
C ILE A 33 1.53 -14.30 -15.65
N ARG A 34 0.76 -15.33 -16.05
CA ARG A 34 -0.06 -15.30 -17.27
C ARG A 34 -1.10 -14.18 -17.24
N ARG A 35 -1.78 -13.99 -16.10
CA ARG A 35 -2.77 -12.91 -15.91
C ARG A 35 -2.13 -11.53 -16.04
N LEU A 36 -0.95 -11.31 -15.47
CA LEU A 36 -0.21 -10.05 -15.60
C LEU A 36 0.19 -9.77 -17.05
N ARG A 37 0.69 -10.78 -17.79
CA ARG A 37 1.03 -10.63 -19.21
C ARG A 37 -0.18 -10.28 -20.07
N ARG A 38 -1.33 -10.91 -19.80
CA ARG A 38 -2.59 -10.56 -20.47
C ARG A 38 -3.03 -9.14 -20.15
N TYR A 39 -2.84 -8.71 -18.90
CA TYR A 39 -3.15 -7.33 -18.49
C TYR A 39 -2.24 -6.31 -19.19
N GLU A 40 -0.94 -6.57 -19.31
CA GLU A 40 -0.01 -5.73 -20.08
C GLU A 40 -0.47 -5.56 -21.53
N ALA A 41 -0.89 -6.65 -22.19
CA ALA A 41 -1.44 -6.60 -23.54
C ALA A 41 -2.75 -5.80 -23.61
N LEU A 42 -3.67 -6.02 -22.67
CA LEU A 42 -4.92 -5.27 -22.56
C LEU A 42 -4.66 -3.78 -22.42
N HIS A 43 -3.69 -3.40 -21.58
CA HIS A 43 -3.33 -2.00 -21.34
C HIS A 43 -2.77 -1.32 -22.59
N ASN A 44 -2.10 -2.08 -23.47
CA ASN A 44 -1.58 -1.58 -24.75
C ASN A 44 -2.69 -1.40 -25.80
N THR A 45 -3.71 -2.27 -25.81
CA THR A 45 -4.82 -2.21 -26.76
C THR A 45 -6.03 -1.39 -26.25
N ALA A 46 -5.94 -0.87 -25.02
CA ALA A 46 -7.05 -0.30 -24.25
C ALA A 46 -7.78 0.88 -24.91
N ALA A 47 -7.13 1.56 -25.87
CA ALA A 47 -7.71 2.70 -26.57
C ALA A 47 -9.06 2.38 -27.27
N ALA A 48 -9.37 1.10 -27.51
CA ALA A 48 -10.55 0.70 -28.29
C ALA A 48 -11.83 0.37 -27.48
N GLU A 49 -11.75 -0.07 -26.21
CA GLU A 49 -12.89 -0.75 -25.54
C GLU A 49 -13.50 -0.03 -24.32
N CYS A 50 -13.05 1.18 -23.98
CA CYS A 50 -13.68 2.04 -22.96
C CYS A 50 -13.88 1.41 -21.56
N ASN A 51 -13.09 0.40 -21.17
CA ASN A 51 -13.32 -0.35 -19.93
C ASN A 51 -12.29 -0.04 -18.83
N TYR A 52 -12.56 0.97 -18.01
CA TYR A 52 -11.58 1.59 -17.11
C TYR A 52 -12.00 1.65 -15.64
N VAL A 53 -10.99 1.61 -14.77
CA VAL A 53 -11.08 2.00 -13.37
C VAL A 53 -10.16 3.19 -13.17
N VAL A 54 -10.73 4.35 -12.88
CA VAL A 54 -9.99 5.58 -12.60
C VAL A 54 -9.84 5.71 -11.08
N TRP A 55 -8.63 5.54 -10.58
CA TRP A 55 -8.31 5.73 -9.17
C TRP A 55 -8.01 7.19 -8.87
N VAL A 56 -8.58 7.69 -7.77
CA VAL A 56 -8.43 9.09 -7.32
C VAL A 56 -7.70 9.12 -5.98
N PRO A 57 -6.66 9.96 -5.84
CA PRO A 57 -5.88 10.09 -4.62
C PRO A 57 -6.73 10.60 -3.46
N SER A 58 -6.47 10.02 -2.30
CA SER A 58 -7.08 10.39 -1.01
C SER A 58 -6.10 10.04 0.09
N ASP A 59 -6.07 10.87 1.14
CA ASP A 59 -5.28 10.65 2.36
C ASP A 59 -3.75 10.58 2.11
N GLY A 60 -2.99 10.09 3.08
CA GLY A 60 -1.52 10.01 3.02
C GLY A 60 -0.97 8.88 2.14
N LEU A 61 0.33 8.93 1.85
CA LEU A 61 1.01 8.05 0.89
C LEU A 61 0.78 6.55 1.14
N GLY A 62 0.85 6.09 2.40
CA GLY A 62 0.61 4.69 2.74
C GLY A 62 -0.79 4.22 2.33
N ASN A 63 -1.82 5.05 2.56
CA ASN A 63 -3.21 4.76 2.17
C ASN A 63 -3.35 4.72 0.64
N ARG A 64 -2.67 5.63 -0.07
CA ARG A 64 -2.66 5.66 -1.53
C ARG A 64 -2.07 4.39 -2.11
N ILE A 65 -0.91 3.94 -1.62
CA ILE A 65 -0.25 2.72 -2.13
C ILE A 65 -1.14 1.47 -1.94
N ILE A 66 -1.70 1.26 -0.75
CA ILE A 66 -2.54 0.08 -0.48
C ILE A 66 -3.86 0.12 -1.26
N SER A 67 -4.44 1.30 -1.49
CA SER A 67 -5.69 1.43 -2.23
C SER A 67 -5.47 1.31 -3.74
N ILE A 68 -4.34 1.79 -4.28
CA ILE A 68 -3.89 1.51 -5.67
C ILE A 68 -3.71 0.01 -5.87
N ALA A 69 -3.04 -0.69 -4.96
CA ALA A 69 -2.85 -2.14 -5.05
C ALA A 69 -4.19 -2.90 -5.06
N SER A 70 -5.15 -2.44 -4.25
CA SER A 70 -6.50 -3.02 -4.22
C SER A 70 -7.29 -2.72 -5.50
N ALA A 71 -7.16 -1.50 -6.04
CA ALA A 71 -7.77 -1.09 -7.31
C ALA A 71 -7.20 -1.88 -8.49
N PHE A 72 -5.88 -2.12 -8.51
CA PHE A 72 -5.22 -2.93 -9.51
C PHE A 72 -5.71 -4.38 -9.49
N LEU A 73 -5.85 -4.98 -8.30
CA LEU A 73 -6.42 -6.31 -8.18
C LEU A 73 -7.86 -6.36 -8.72
N TYR A 74 -8.68 -5.36 -8.41
CA TYR A 74 -10.03 -5.26 -8.96
C TYR A 74 -10.03 -5.17 -10.49
N ALA A 75 -9.16 -4.35 -11.06
CA ALA A 75 -8.99 -4.18 -12.50
C ALA A 75 -8.57 -5.51 -13.16
N LEU A 76 -7.59 -6.20 -12.57
CA LEU A 76 -7.10 -7.51 -13.02
C LEU A 76 -8.19 -8.60 -12.98
N LEU A 77 -9.06 -8.58 -11.96
CA LEU A 77 -10.15 -9.56 -11.80
C LEU A 77 -11.33 -9.31 -12.73
N ASN A 78 -11.49 -8.10 -13.28
CA ASN A 78 -12.63 -7.71 -14.10
C ASN A 78 -12.23 -7.27 -15.52
N ASP A 79 -11.00 -7.57 -15.94
CA ASP A 79 -10.44 -7.21 -17.25
C ASP A 79 -10.67 -5.72 -17.59
N LYS A 80 -10.46 -4.84 -16.60
CA LYS A 80 -10.53 -3.37 -16.74
C LYS A 80 -9.12 -2.79 -16.72
N VAL A 81 -8.95 -1.62 -17.32
CA VAL A 81 -7.69 -0.87 -17.34
C VAL A 81 -7.67 0.14 -16.19
N LEU A 82 -6.67 0.04 -15.32
CA LEU A 82 -6.45 0.98 -14.22
C LEU A 82 -5.76 2.25 -14.73
N LEU A 83 -6.38 3.40 -14.48
CA LEU A 83 -5.79 4.72 -14.69
C LEU A 83 -5.70 5.46 -13.36
N LEU A 84 -4.55 6.08 -13.07
CA LEU A 84 -4.29 6.83 -11.85
C LEU A 84 -4.42 8.32 -12.13
N HIS A 85 -5.31 8.99 -11.40
CA HIS A 85 -5.23 10.45 -11.29
C HIS A 85 -3.98 10.82 -10.48
N ARG A 86 -2.93 11.29 -11.16
CA ARG A 86 -1.66 11.68 -10.54
C ARG A 86 -1.67 13.15 -10.19
N THR A 87 -1.50 13.44 -8.91
CA THR A 87 -1.31 14.79 -8.35
C THR A 87 0.18 15.15 -8.26
N ASP A 88 0.50 16.44 -8.14
CA ASP A 88 1.88 16.94 -8.14
C ASP A 88 2.72 16.37 -6.98
N ASP A 89 2.08 16.06 -5.85
CA ASP A 89 2.69 15.44 -4.67
C ASP A 89 3.05 13.95 -4.86
N MET A 90 2.66 13.36 -6.00
CA MET A 90 2.98 12.00 -6.42
C MET A 90 3.80 11.94 -7.71
N GLY A 91 4.18 13.09 -8.28
CA GLY A 91 5.13 13.15 -9.40
C GLY A 91 6.40 12.39 -9.05
N ASP A 92 6.94 11.59 -9.98
CA ASP A 92 8.24 10.92 -9.85
C ASP A 92 8.41 9.89 -8.70
N LEU A 93 7.38 9.61 -7.90
CA LEU A 93 7.45 8.58 -6.86
C LEU A 93 7.49 7.16 -7.43
N PHE A 94 6.77 6.93 -8.53
CA PHE A 94 6.60 5.61 -9.14
C PHE A 94 6.98 5.63 -10.61
N CYS A 95 7.72 4.60 -11.03
CA CYS A 95 7.97 4.34 -12.43
C CYS A 95 6.73 3.76 -13.13
N GLU A 96 6.71 3.82 -14.47
CA GLU A 96 5.65 3.18 -15.25
C GLU A 96 5.64 1.65 -15.03
N PRO A 97 4.53 1.05 -14.58
CA PRO A 97 4.49 -0.36 -14.22
C PRO A 97 4.20 -1.28 -15.41
N PHE A 98 3.69 -0.73 -16.52
CA PHE A 98 3.35 -1.47 -17.74
C PHE A 98 4.27 -1.04 -18.89
N PRO A 99 4.84 -1.97 -19.67
CA PRO A 99 5.71 -1.60 -20.78
C PRO A 99 4.99 -0.75 -21.82
N GLU A 100 5.71 0.19 -22.43
CA GLU A 100 5.30 0.99 -23.60
C GLU A 100 4.00 1.79 -23.44
N THR A 101 3.45 1.86 -22.24
CA THR A 101 2.15 2.48 -21.93
C THR A 101 2.25 3.28 -20.64
N SER A 102 1.28 4.17 -20.40
CA SER A 102 1.19 4.92 -19.14
C SER A 102 -0.10 4.60 -18.41
N TRP A 103 0.02 4.26 -17.13
CA TRP A 103 -1.11 4.13 -16.21
C TRP A 103 -1.62 5.48 -15.68
N VAL A 104 -1.00 6.59 -16.07
CA VAL A 104 -1.42 7.93 -15.62
C VAL A 104 -2.64 8.37 -16.43
N LEU A 105 -3.64 8.89 -15.73
CA LEU A 105 -4.82 9.46 -16.35
C LEU A 105 -4.42 10.68 -17.21
N PRO A 106 -4.79 10.72 -18.50
CA PRO A 106 -4.51 11.87 -19.37
C PRO A 106 -5.09 13.17 -18.80
N SER A 107 -4.38 14.29 -18.98
CA SER A 107 -4.77 15.61 -18.44
C SER A 107 -6.02 16.20 -19.08
N ASP A 108 -6.32 15.79 -20.31
CA ASP A 108 -7.52 16.16 -21.06
C ASP A 108 -8.74 15.30 -20.68
N PHE A 109 -8.57 14.31 -19.79
CA PHE A 109 -9.67 13.50 -19.31
C PHE A 109 -10.68 14.36 -18.53
N PRO A 110 -11.99 14.29 -18.85
CA PRO A 110 -13.00 15.16 -18.25
C PRO A 110 -13.40 14.72 -16.83
N VAL A 111 -12.44 14.66 -15.89
CA VAL A 111 -12.76 14.47 -14.46
C VAL A 111 -13.33 15.77 -13.92
N ARG A 112 -14.66 15.84 -13.76
CA ARG A 112 -15.26 16.87 -12.91
C ARG A 112 -15.21 16.41 -11.45
N TYR A 113 -14.29 16.96 -10.66
CA TYR A 113 -14.15 16.60 -9.23
C TYR A 113 -15.38 16.89 -8.37
N SER A 114 -16.30 17.72 -8.86
CA SER A 114 -17.61 17.95 -8.23
C SER A 114 -18.44 16.66 -8.08
N TRP A 115 -18.22 15.66 -8.95
CA TRP A 115 -18.93 14.38 -8.99
C TRP A 115 -18.38 13.37 -7.97
N VAL A 116 -17.18 13.62 -7.43
CA VAL A 116 -16.52 12.77 -6.41
C VAL A 116 -17.14 12.98 -5.02
N LEU A 117 -17.87 14.08 -4.82
CA LEU A 117 -18.46 14.48 -3.53
C LEU A 117 -19.97 14.20 -3.42
N GLU A 118 -20.63 13.77 -4.51
CA GLU A 118 -22.05 13.39 -4.46
C GLU A 118 -22.22 12.02 -3.79
N LYS A 119 -22.68 12.06 -2.53
CA LYS A 119 -22.86 10.88 -1.66
C LYS A 119 -23.84 9.83 -2.20
N ASP A 120 -24.71 10.20 -3.14
CA ASP A 120 -25.78 9.34 -3.63
C ASP A 120 -25.31 8.25 -4.59
N HIS A 121 -24.13 8.39 -5.19
CA HIS A 121 -23.52 7.38 -6.08
C HIS A 121 -22.41 6.54 -5.39
N GLY A 122 -22.27 6.63 -4.07
CA GLY A 122 -21.26 5.89 -3.31
C GLY A 122 -21.42 4.37 -3.42
N TYR A 123 -20.30 3.66 -3.60
CA TYR A 123 -20.22 2.19 -3.69
C TYR A 123 -20.99 1.45 -2.57
N GLY A 124 -21.00 1.99 -1.35
CA GLY A 124 -21.73 1.43 -0.21
C GLY A 124 -23.26 1.42 -0.35
N ASN A 125 -23.83 2.32 -1.16
CA ASN A 125 -25.26 2.35 -1.47
C ASN A 125 -25.60 1.43 -2.65
N LEU A 126 -24.72 1.30 -3.64
CA LEU A 126 -24.86 0.39 -4.78
C LEU A 126 -24.79 -1.10 -4.38
N LEU A 127 -23.95 -1.47 -3.41
CA LEU A 127 -23.82 -2.85 -2.94
C LEU A 127 -25.06 -3.39 -2.22
N LYS A 128 -25.85 -2.51 -1.57
CA LYS A 128 -27.08 -2.92 -0.88
C LYS A 128 -28.13 -3.51 -1.82
N ASN A 129 -28.05 -3.22 -3.13
CA ASN A 129 -29.09 -3.53 -4.11
C ASN A 129 -28.62 -4.37 -5.32
N LYS A 130 -27.85 -5.46 -5.13
CA LYS A 130 -27.34 -6.41 -6.18
C LYS A 130 -25.96 -6.08 -6.79
N GLY A 131 -25.11 -5.38 -6.04
CA GLY A 131 -24.06 -4.49 -6.58
C GLY A 131 -22.73 -5.04 -7.10
N GLN A 132 -22.56 -6.30 -7.54
CA GLN A 132 -21.32 -6.71 -8.24
C GLN A 132 -21.55 -7.02 -9.74
N GLN A 133 -22.62 -7.75 -10.08
CA GLN A 133 -22.97 -8.00 -11.49
C GLN A 133 -23.30 -6.72 -12.26
N LEU A 134 -23.80 -5.70 -11.57
CA LEU A 134 -24.05 -4.37 -12.15
C LEU A 134 -22.76 -3.60 -12.40
N LEU A 135 -21.74 -3.72 -11.55
CA LEU A 135 -20.47 -2.99 -11.68
C LEU A 135 -19.62 -3.47 -12.86
N ARG A 136 -19.72 -4.75 -13.20
CA ARG A 136 -19.12 -5.29 -14.43
C ARG A 136 -19.69 -4.64 -15.69
N LYS A 137 -20.95 -4.21 -15.67
CA LYS A 137 -21.62 -3.58 -16.81
C LYS A 137 -21.20 -2.13 -17.06
N PHE A 138 -20.66 -1.44 -16.06
CA PHE A 138 -20.21 -0.06 -16.23
C PHE A 138 -18.82 -0.04 -16.84
N SER A 139 -18.71 0.56 -18.02
CA SER A 139 -17.46 0.76 -18.75
C SER A 139 -16.46 1.62 -17.95
N TRP A 140 -16.95 2.65 -17.23
CA TRP A 140 -16.11 3.54 -16.43
C TRP A 140 -16.45 3.45 -14.94
N LEU A 141 -15.43 3.26 -14.10
CA LEU A 141 -15.57 3.29 -12.65
C LEU A 141 -14.62 4.32 -12.04
N LEU A 142 -15.16 5.32 -11.35
CA LEU A 142 -14.37 6.24 -10.55
C LEU A 142 -14.23 5.72 -9.12
N LEU A 143 -13.00 5.54 -8.66
CA LEU A 143 -12.68 4.88 -7.40
C LEU A 143 -11.87 5.81 -6.49
N ARG A 144 -12.46 6.19 -5.36
CA ARG A 144 -11.78 6.91 -4.28
C ARG A 144 -11.84 6.07 -3.00
N SER A 145 -10.69 5.71 -2.44
CA SER A 145 -10.61 4.92 -1.21
C SER A 145 -9.27 5.10 -0.51
N ASN A 146 -9.29 5.02 0.82
CA ASN A 146 -8.10 5.02 1.68
C ASN A 146 -7.87 3.66 2.37
N GLN A 147 -8.58 2.61 1.95
CA GLN A 147 -8.56 1.29 2.58
C GLN A 147 -7.86 0.24 1.70
N TYR A 148 -7.31 -0.80 2.34
CA TYR A 148 -6.90 -2.03 1.68
C TYR A 148 -8.08 -3.00 1.58
N PHE A 149 -8.89 -2.87 0.52
CA PHE A 149 -10.12 -3.65 0.34
C PHE A 149 -9.95 -4.92 -0.50
N ALA A 150 -8.74 -5.22 -0.98
CA ALA A 150 -8.44 -6.48 -1.70
C ALA A 150 -8.95 -7.75 -1.01
N PRO A 151 -8.86 -7.91 0.33
CA PRO A 151 -9.39 -9.10 1.01
C PRO A 151 -10.90 -9.29 0.81
N ALA A 152 -11.66 -8.22 0.58
CA ALA A 152 -13.10 -8.31 0.41
C ALA A 152 -13.51 -9.05 -0.88
N PHE A 153 -12.69 -9.00 -1.94
CA PHE A 153 -12.96 -9.75 -3.17
C PHE A 153 -12.97 -11.26 -2.95
N PHE A 154 -12.24 -11.71 -1.95
CA PHE A 154 -12.13 -13.11 -1.58
C PHE A 154 -13.27 -13.57 -0.64
N LEU A 155 -14.05 -12.63 -0.14
CA LEU A 155 -15.24 -12.94 0.67
C LEU A 155 -16.51 -12.98 -0.18
N VAL A 156 -16.43 -12.52 -1.43
CA VAL A 156 -17.52 -12.52 -2.40
C VAL A 156 -17.43 -13.81 -3.22
N PRO A 157 -18.39 -14.75 -3.09
CA PRO A 157 -18.34 -16.05 -3.76
C PRO A 157 -18.12 -15.97 -5.29
N GLU A 158 -18.60 -14.91 -5.93
CA GLU A 158 -18.47 -14.67 -7.38
C GLU A 158 -17.04 -14.27 -7.85
N LEU A 159 -16.11 -14.03 -6.91
CA LEU A 159 -14.72 -13.60 -7.17
C LEU A 159 -13.66 -14.64 -6.71
N GLY A 160 -14.10 -15.77 -6.15
CA GLY A 160 -13.42 -17.05 -6.34
C GLY A 160 -12.19 -17.41 -5.51
N ILE A 161 -11.93 -16.84 -4.33
CA ILE A 161 -10.97 -17.41 -3.36
C ILE A 161 -11.47 -17.10 -1.95
N GLN A 162 -11.82 -18.07 -1.08
CA GLN A 162 -12.18 -17.78 0.32
C GLN A 162 -10.93 -17.50 1.18
N ILE A 163 -10.78 -16.29 1.71
CA ILE A 163 -9.79 -15.99 2.76
C ILE A 163 -10.48 -15.99 4.13
N ARG A 164 -9.92 -16.75 5.08
CA ARG A 164 -10.37 -16.72 6.48
C ARG A 164 -10.04 -15.35 7.11
N LEU A 165 -11.08 -14.58 7.41
CA LEU A 165 -10.98 -13.33 8.19
C LEU A 165 -10.46 -13.63 9.61
N PHE A 166 -9.32 -13.04 9.97
CA PHE A 166 -8.89 -12.98 11.36
C PHE A 166 -9.75 -11.95 12.11
N ARG A 167 -10.26 -12.35 13.29
CA ARG A 167 -11.15 -11.55 14.15
C ARG A 167 -10.58 -10.15 14.43
N ARG A 168 -11.47 -9.15 14.41
CA ARG A 168 -11.26 -7.80 14.96
C ARG A 168 -10.55 -7.89 16.30
N ALA A 169 -9.40 -7.24 16.39
CA ALA A 169 -8.70 -7.06 17.63
C ALA A 169 -8.71 -5.56 17.98
N HIS A 170 -9.33 -5.24 19.12
CA HIS A 170 -9.34 -3.89 19.67
C HIS A 170 -8.00 -3.64 20.37
N PHE A 171 -7.20 -2.72 19.84
CA PHE A 171 -5.93 -2.32 20.43
C PHE A 171 -5.83 -0.80 20.50
N ASP A 172 -5.67 -0.28 21.70
CA ASP A 172 -5.41 1.15 21.95
C ASP A 172 -3.96 1.45 21.58
N SER A 173 -3.76 2.40 20.66
CA SER A 173 -2.45 2.83 20.19
C SER A 173 -1.82 3.84 21.17
N HIS A 174 -0.86 3.39 21.96
CA HIS A 174 0.08 4.29 22.64
C HIS A 174 1.50 3.86 22.28
N SER A 175 1.94 4.26 21.08
CA SER A 175 3.28 4.06 20.52
C SER A 175 4.31 5.08 21.03
N ASP A 176 3.88 6.03 21.88
CA ASP A 176 4.68 7.13 22.45
C ASP A 176 5.98 6.64 23.09
N TYR A 177 5.93 5.41 23.61
CA TYR A 177 7.00 4.81 24.39
C TYR A 177 8.35 4.64 23.64
N ILE A 178 8.33 4.24 22.37
CA ILE A 178 9.55 4.06 21.56
C ILE A 178 9.97 5.37 20.92
N ILE A 179 8.99 6.18 20.53
CA ILE A 179 9.21 7.45 19.86
C ILE A 179 9.85 8.45 20.83
N ASP A 180 9.39 8.53 22.09
CA ASP A 180 9.95 9.46 23.09
C ASP A 180 11.44 9.21 23.36
N CYS A 181 11.85 7.95 23.52
CA CYS A 181 13.25 7.65 23.78
C CYS A 181 14.12 7.97 22.55
N ALA A 182 13.64 7.64 21.35
CA ALA A 182 14.35 7.92 20.11
C ALA A 182 14.44 9.43 19.81
N LEU A 183 13.39 10.21 20.09
CA LEU A 183 13.39 11.67 19.97
C LEU A 183 14.29 12.33 21.03
N THR A 184 14.25 11.86 22.29
CA THR A 184 15.10 12.37 23.37
C THR A 184 16.59 12.20 23.06
N LYS A 185 16.95 11.07 22.45
CA LYS A 185 18.33 10.79 22.00
C LYS A 185 18.66 11.38 20.63
N ARG A 186 17.76 12.16 20.02
CA ARG A 186 17.87 12.70 18.64
C ARG A 186 18.19 11.64 17.58
N LEU A 187 17.76 10.40 17.82
CA LEU A 187 17.91 9.27 16.89
C LEU A 187 16.89 9.32 15.75
N LEU A 188 15.77 10.03 15.96
CA LEU A 188 14.76 10.29 14.94
C LEU A 188 14.59 11.80 14.74
N PRO A 189 14.53 12.28 13.49
CA PRO A 189 14.16 13.67 13.22
C PRO A 189 12.69 13.90 13.58
N ASN A 190 12.39 15.04 14.20
CA ASN A 190 11.02 15.46 14.47
C ASN A 190 10.45 16.16 13.22
N GLU A 191 10.02 15.39 12.22
CA GLU A 191 9.34 15.92 11.03
C GLU A 191 7.82 15.71 11.14
N GLU A 192 7.04 16.76 10.89
CA GLU A 192 5.59 16.68 10.78
C GLU A 192 5.16 16.11 9.41
N GLN A 193 3.99 15.47 9.36
CA GLN A 193 3.46 14.91 8.13
C GLN A 193 3.00 16.02 7.18
N HIS A 194 3.58 16.08 5.98
CA HIS A 194 3.23 17.04 4.93
C HIS A 194 2.88 16.32 3.63
N SER A 195 1.74 15.62 3.61
CA SER A 195 1.34 14.74 2.50
C SER A 195 1.16 15.44 1.15
N GLU A 196 0.96 16.76 1.12
CA GLU A 196 0.79 17.55 -0.11
C GLU A 196 2.13 18.02 -0.71
N LYS A 197 3.26 17.73 -0.05
CA LYS A 197 4.60 18.13 -0.52
C LYS A 197 5.31 16.94 -1.15
N LEU A 198 5.68 17.08 -2.42
CA LEU A 198 6.42 16.06 -3.17
C LEU A 198 7.70 15.60 -2.43
N ASN A 199 8.57 16.54 -2.02
CA ASN A 199 9.82 16.21 -1.33
C ASN A 199 9.60 15.41 -0.03
N HIS A 200 8.51 15.70 0.69
CA HIS A 200 8.16 14.96 1.89
C HIS A 200 7.71 13.54 1.55
N ASN A 201 6.86 13.38 0.53
CA ASN A 201 6.44 12.06 0.05
C ASN A 201 7.61 11.22 -0.51
N MET A 202 8.60 11.86 -1.15
CA MET A 202 9.82 11.17 -1.61
C MET A 202 10.62 10.60 -0.44
N LYS A 203 10.83 11.39 0.62
CA LYS A 203 11.49 10.91 1.86
C LYS A 203 10.68 9.78 2.50
N ALA A 204 9.38 9.97 2.66
CA ALA A 204 8.49 8.97 3.23
C ALA A 204 8.51 7.66 2.43
N PHE A 205 8.50 7.73 1.09
CA PHE A 205 8.60 6.55 0.24
C PHE A 205 9.97 5.86 0.37
N ALA A 206 11.06 6.63 0.43
CA ALA A 206 12.40 6.10 0.66
C ALA A 206 12.49 5.37 2.01
N GLU A 207 11.92 5.91 3.08
CA GLU A 207 11.86 5.28 4.40
C GLU A 207 11.05 3.98 4.40
N ILE A 208 9.86 3.97 3.76
CA ILE A 208 9.08 2.74 3.56
C ILE A 208 9.94 1.67 2.86
N TYR A 209 10.66 2.08 1.82
CA TYR A 209 11.52 1.16 1.07
C TYR A 209 12.68 0.65 1.93
N LEU A 210 13.36 1.51 2.68
CA LEU A 210 14.44 1.13 3.60
C LEU A 210 13.97 0.14 4.66
N LEU A 211 12.81 0.37 5.28
CA LEU A 211 12.20 -0.56 6.23
C LEU A 211 11.90 -1.93 5.60
N SER A 212 11.55 -1.96 4.32
CA SER A 212 11.30 -3.21 3.58
C SER A 212 12.56 -4.05 3.34
N LEU A 213 13.76 -3.45 3.48
CA LEU A 213 15.05 -4.11 3.34
C LEU A 213 15.57 -4.72 4.65
N SER A 214 14.90 -4.44 5.79
CA SER A 214 15.28 -4.94 7.11
C SER A 214 15.07 -6.45 7.26
N ASP A 215 15.93 -7.11 8.03
CA ASP A 215 15.78 -8.55 8.36
C ASP A 215 14.60 -8.83 9.29
N ALA A 216 14.33 -7.88 10.19
CA ALA A 216 13.19 -7.89 11.09
C ALA A 216 12.53 -6.51 11.07
N LEU A 217 11.20 -6.49 11.16
CA LEU A 217 10.43 -5.26 11.11
C LEU A 217 9.53 -5.17 12.34
N ILE A 218 9.53 -3.99 12.95
CA ILE A 218 8.61 -3.62 14.03
C ILE A 218 7.71 -2.51 13.47
N THR A 219 6.39 -2.67 13.60
CA THR A 219 5.41 -1.68 13.11
C THR A 219 4.42 -1.29 14.19
N SER A 220 3.90 -0.07 14.11
CA SER A 220 2.78 0.37 14.94
C SER A 220 1.45 -0.19 14.41
N PRO A 221 0.51 -0.55 15.30
CA PRO A 221 -0.85 -0.93 14.90
C PRO A 221 -1.49 0.17 14.04
N PHE A 222 -2.28 -0.24 13.03
CA PHE A 222 -3.03 0.66 12.12
C PHE A 222 -2.19 1.55 11.20
N SER A 223 -0.86 1.49 11.26
CA SER A 223 0.00 2.25 10.36
C SER A 223 0.08 1.63 8.98
N THR A 224 -0.54 2.27 7.99
CA THR A 224 -0.46 1.84 6.59
C THR A 224 0.94 2.01 6.02
N PHE A 225 1.75 2.93 6.55
CA PHE A 225 3.19 3.04 6.28
C PHE A 225 3.92 1.72 6.58
N GLY A 226 3.68 1.15 7.77
CA GLY A 226 4.22 -0.14 8.17
C GLY A 226 3.68 -1.30 7.32
N TYR A 227 2.40 -1.25 6.93
CA TYR A 227 1.79 -2.28 6.06
C TYR A 227 2.41 -2.32 4.66
N VAL A 228 2.77 -1.16 4.10
CA VAL A 228 3.48 -1.12 2.82
C VAL A 228 4.89 -1.70 2.98
N ALA A 229 5.63 -1.27 4.00
CA ALA A 229 7.00 -1.74 4.25
C ALA A 229 7.07 -3.28 4.42
N GLN A 230 6.20 -3.84 5.28
CA GLN A 230 6.17 -5.29 5.51
C GLN A 230 5.76 -6.06 4.23
N GLY A 231 4.83 -5.50 3.44
CA GLY A 231 4.35 -6.12 2.21
C GLY A 231 5.43 -6.15 1.12
N LEU A 232 6.13 -5.03 0.92
CA LEU A 232 7.25 -4.92 -0.02
C LEU A 232 8.43 -5.82 0.37
N GLY A 233 8.68 -5.98 1.67
CA GLY A 233 9.75 -6.81 2.19
C GLY A 233 9.39 -8.30 2.30
N GLY A 234 8.11 -8.66 2.20
CA GLY A 234 7.63 -10.00 2.52
C GLY A 234 7.86 -10.38 3.99
N LEU A 235 7.85 -9.39 4.88
CA LEU A 235 8.19 -9.51 6.29
C LEU A 235 6.95 -9.77 7.14
N ARG A 236 7.10 -10.58 8.18
CA ARG A 236 6.12 -10.69 9.26
C ARG A 236 6.52 -9.71 10.36
N PRO A 237 5.76 -8.62 10.59
CA PRO A 237 6.16 -7.61 11.56
C PRO A 237 5.89 -8.07 13.00
N TRP A 238 6.64 -7.49 13.93
CA TRP A 238 6.25 -7.43 15.33
C TRP A 238 5.43 -6.16 15.57
N LEU A 239 4.23 -6.29 16.14
CA LEU A 239 3.36 -5.15 16.40
C LEU A 239 3.64 -4.55 17.76
N LEU A 240 3.84 -3.23 17.80
CA LEU A 240 3.99 -2.45 19.02
C LEU A 240 2.63 -2.24 19.69
N VAL A 241 2.23 -3.20 20.52
CA VAL A 241 0.99 -3.13 21.31
C VAL A 241 1.35 -2.85 22.76
N ARG A 242 0.82 -1.75 23.33
CA ARG A 242 0.94 -1.52 24.77
C ARG A 242 0.05 -2.53 25.51
N PRO A 243 0.53 -3.21 26.55
CA PRO A 243 -0.34 -4.02 27.40
C PRO A 243 -1.39 -3.12 28.04
N LYS A 244 -2.67 -3.49 27.92
CA LYS A 244 -3.71 -2.93 28.81
C LYS A 244 -3.23 -3.15 30.25
N ALA A 245 -3.47 -2.17 31.12
CA ALA A 245 -2.87 -1.96 32.45
C ALA A 245 -2.92 -3.12 33.48
N ARG A 246 -3.25 -4.36 33.10
CA ARG A 246 -3.38 -5.53 33.97
C ARG A 246 -2.23 -6.56 33.91
N LYS A 247 -1.29 -6.47 32.97
CA LYS A 247 -0.02 -7.22 33.02
C LYS A 247 1.13 -6.34 32.55
N LYS A 248 2.04 -6.00 33.46
CA LYS A 248 3.35 -5.41 33.13
C LYS A 248 4.16 -6.48 32.40
N VAL A 249 4.08 -6.51 31.08
CA VAL A 249 5.04 -7.25 30.25
C VAL A 249 6.20 -6.30 29.99
N ASP A 250 7.41 -6.72 30.37
CA ASP A 250 8.63 -5.96 30.13
C ASP A 250 8.98 -6.03 28.63
N ILE A 251 8.71 -4.95 27.91
CA ILE A 251 8.95 -4.84 26.46
C ILE A 251 10.46 -4.87 26.14
N GLY A 252 11.32 -4.43 27.07
CA GLY A 252 12.77 -4.49 26.96
C GLY A 252 13.34 -5.92 27.01
N SER A 253 12.50 -6.93 27.26
CA SER A 253 12.87 -8.34 27.28
C SER A 253 12.25 -9.18 26.15
N VAL A 254 11.47 -8.55 25.26
CA VAL A 254 10.68 -9.26 24.22
C VAL A 254 11.53 -9.76 23.06
N ALA A 255 12.65 -9.10 22.77
CA ALA A 255 13.58 -9.52 21.73
C ALA A 255 15.04 -9.31 22.18
N PRO A 256 16.00 -10.15 21.73
CA PRO A 256 17.40 -10.08 22.17
C PRO A 256 18.07 -8.72 21.91
N TYR A 257 17.62 -8.03 20.86
CA TYR A 257 18.12 -6.73 20.39
C TYR A 257 17.32 -5.54 20.95
N LEU A 258 16.39 -5.76 21.88
CA LEU A 258 15.65 -4.70 22.56
C LEU A 258 16.18 -4.56 23.99
N ARG A 259 16.41 -3.34 24.46
CA ARG A 259 16.76 -3.04 25.85
C ARG A 259 16.08 -1.77 26.33
N HIS A 260 15.92 -1.62 27.64
CA HIS A 260 15.45 -0.36 28.22
C HIS A 260 16.41 0.80 27.98
N CYS A 261 15.87 2.01 27.87
CA CYS A 261 16.65 3.24 27.76
C CYS A 261 17.23 3.59 29.13
N GLU A 262 18.53 3.92 29.16
CA GLU A 262 19.25 4.23 30.41
C GLU A 262 18.66 5.44 31.15
N ASP A 263 18.21 6.45 30.39
CA ASP A 263 17.69 7.71 30.96
C ASP A 263 16.16 7.75 31.07
N PHE A 264 15.46 6.78 30.48
CA PHE A 264 14.01 6.71 30.48
C PHE A 264 13.61 5.28 30.83
N PRO A 265 13.33 4.99 32.13
CA PRO A 265 13.09 3.62 32.60
C PRO A 265 11.86 3.00 31.97
N HIS A 266 10.92 3.87 31.57
CA HIS A 266 9.75 3.45 30.87
C HIS A 266 10.00 3.17 29.42
N GLY A 267 11.16 3.58 28.82
CA GLY A 267 11.80 3.63 27.45
C GLY A 267 12.41 2.33 26.88
N VAL A 268 12.32 1.98 25.57
CA VAL A 268 13.08 0.87 24.94
C VAL A 268 13.80 1.34 23.68
N ARG A 269 15.00 0.80 23.46
CA ARG A 269 15.87 1.03 22.30
C ARG A 269 16.29 -0.28 21.65
N LEU A 270 16.71 -0.19 20.39
CA LEU A 270 17.44 -1.26 19.72
C LEU A 270 18.91 -1.22 20.19
N PHE A 271 19.51 -2.40 20.37
CA PHE A 271 20.90 -2.58 20.78
C PHE A 271 21.49 -3.76 19.99
N ASP A 272 22.75 -3.65 19.58
CA ASP A 272 23.48 -4.67 18.82
C ASP A 272 23.90 -5.89 19.68
#